data_AF-A0A8C9J7Z5-F1
#
_entry.id   AF-A0A8C9J7Z5-F1
#
_cell.length_a   1.000
_cell.length_b   1.000
_cell.length_c   1.000
_cell.angle_alpha   90.00
_cell.angle_beta   90.00
_cell.angle_gamma   90.00
#
_symmetry.space_group_name_H-M   'P 1'
#
loop_
_entity.id
_entity.type
_entity.pdbx_description
1 polymer ?
#
loop_
_entity_poly.entity_id
_entity_poly.type
_entity_poly.pdbx_seq_one_letter_code
_entity_poly.pdbx_strand_id
1 'polypeptide(L)'
;MATAARPTFEPARRGRGKGEGDFSQLSKQYSGRDLPSHTKIKYRQTTQDAPEEVRNRDFRRELEERERAAAREKNRDRGMMMLFSRTVQKVSWRNILNSTVLCA
;
A
#
# COMPACT_ATOMS: atom_id res chain seq x y z
N MET A 1 32.67 -22.15 34.05
CA MET A 1 31.77 -22.22 32.88
C MET A 1 32.15 -21.09 31.93
N ALA A 2 32.53 -21.38 30.68
CA ALA A 2 32.71 -20.36 29.65
C ALA A 2 31.42 -20.27 28.82
N THR A 3 30.82 -19.09 28.71
CA THR A 3 29.59 -18.88 27.94
C THR A 3 29.93 -18.77 26.45
N ALA A 4 29.54 -19.77 25.67
CA ALA A 4 29.76 -19.79 24.21
C ALA A 4 28.98 -18.69 23.46
N ALA A 5 27.95 -18.11 24.09
CA ALA A 5 27.22 -16.97 23.54
C ALA A 5 28.08 -15.69 23.64
N ARG A 6 28.69 -15.30 22.52
CA ARG A 6 29.39 -14.01 22.34
C ARG A 6 28.61 -13.17 21.32
N PRO A 7 28.37 -11.87 21.57
CA PRO A 7 27.76 -10.98 20.59
C PRO A 7 28.72 -10.71 19.42
N THR A 8 28.18 -10.52 18.22
CA THR A 8 28.95 -10.09 17.04
C THR A 8 29.02 -8.57 17.01
N PHE A 9 30.21 -8.01 17.24
CA PHE A 9 30.42 -6.55 17.21
C PHE A 9 30.76 -6.03 15.80
N GLU A 10 31.32 -6.87 14.94
CA GLU A 10 31.61 -6.55 13.53
C GLU A 10 30.85 -7.51 12.61
N PRO A 11 30.09 -7.01 11.62
CA PRO A 11 29.40 -7.85 10.66
C PRO A 11 30.38 -8.45 9.64
N ALA A 12 30.03 -9.60 9.07
CA ALA A 12 30.85 -10.22 8.02
C ALA A 12 30.96 -9.31 6.79
N ARG A 13 32.19 -9.07 6.34
CA ARG A 13 32.46 -8.23 5.16
C ARG A 13 32.21 -9.01 3.86
N ARG A 14 31.40 -8.43 2.98
CA ARG A 14 31.11 -8.95 1.63
C ARG A 14 32.36 -8.89 0.73
N GLY A 15 32.50 -9.82 -0.22
CA GLY A 15 33.53 -9.79 -1.29
C GLY A 15 34.33 -11.09 -1.47
N ARG A 16 34.09 -12.10 -0.62
CA ARG A 16 34.83 -13.39 -0.64
C ARG A 16 33.94 -14.60 -0.99
N GLY A 17 32.65 -14.36 -1.24
CA GLY A 17 31.66 -15.42 -1.47
C GLY A 17 31.39 -15.73 -2.95
N LYS A 18 30.51 -16.72 -3.18
CA LYS A 18 30.03 -17.08 -4.53
C LYS A 18 29.45 -15.84 -5.23
N GLY A 19 29.96 -15.53 -6.41
CA GLY A 19 29.47 -14.41 -7.26
C GLY A 19 30.01 -13.01 -6.92
N GLU A 20 30.99 -12.89 -6.01
CA GLU A 20 31.50 -11.58 -5.55
C GLU A 20 32.91 -11.24 -6.06
N GLY A 21 33.69 -12.25 -6.50
CA GLY A 21 34.99 -12.12 -7.16
C GLY A 21 35.00 -12.91 -8.48
N ASP A 22 36.03 -13.72 -8.73
CA ASP A 22 36.18 -14.59 -9.93
C ASP A 22 35.13 -15.72 -10.01
N PHE A 23 33.81 -15.43 -10.00
CA PHE A 23 32.66 -16.37 -10.04
C PHE A 23 32.94 -17.71 -9.31
N SER A 24 33.63 -17.63 -8.16
CA SER A 24 34.67 -18.58 -7.70
C SER A 24 34.86 -19.85 -8.56
N GLN A 25 35.60 -19.71 -9.66
CA GLN A 25 36.18 -20.78 -10.49
C GLN A 25 35.19 -21.91 -10.84
N LEU A 26 34.11 -21.56 -11.55
CA LEU A 26 33.20 -22.48 -12.26
C LEU A 26 32.58 -23.60 -11.40
N SER A 27 32.06 -23.26 -10.22
CA SER A 27 31.25 -24.21 -9.44
C SER A 27 29.99 -24.60 -10.22
N LYS A 28 29.74 -25.90 -10.41
CA LYS A 28 28.52 -26.45 -11.04
C LYS A 28 27.31 -26.48 -10.10
N GLN A 29 27.42 -25.86 -8.93
CA GLN A 29 26.38 -25.88 -7.90
C GLN A 29 25.38 -24.76 -8.17
N TYR A 30 24.15 -25.13 -8.52
CA TYR A 30 23.01 -24.22 -8.66
C TYR A 30 21.92 -24.58 -7.64
N SER A 31 21.25 -23.56 -7.09
CA SER A 31 20.06 -23.77 -6.27
C SER A 31 18.82 -23.92 -7.13
N GLY A 32 17.77 -24.55 -6.61
CA GLY A 32 16.44 -24.57 -7.25
C GLY A 32 15.89 -23.17 -7.55
N ARG A 33 16.37 -22.13 -6.84
CA ARG A 33 16.01 -20.72 -7.03
C ARG A 33 16.77 -20.04 -8.17
N ASP A 34 17.93 -20.57 -8.55
CA ASP A 34 18.79 -19.99 -9.58
C ASP A 34 18.41 -20.47 -10.99
N LEU A 35 17.41 -21.35 -11.09
CA LEU A 35 16.88 -21.76 -12.39
C LEU A 35 16.27 -20.56 -13.12
N PRO A 36 16.30 -20.54 -14.46
CA PRO A 36 15.74 -19.44 -15.25
C PRO A 36 14.28 -19.18 -14.88
N SER A 37 14.04 -18.02 -14.29
CA SER A 37 12.71 -17.50 -13.97
C SER A 37 12.66 -16.02 -14.31
N HIS A 38 11.54 -15.56 -14.87
CA HIS A 38 11.36 -14.17 -15.33
C HIS A 38 12.48 -13.66 -16.27
N THR A 39 12.79 -14.45 -17.30
CA THR A 39 13.82 -14.12 -18.31
C THR A 39 13.47 -12.96 -19.24
N LYS A 40 12.25 -12.41 -19.14
CA LYS A 40 11.76 -11.29 -19.94
C LYS A 40 11.40 -10.12 -19.03
N ILE A 41 12.11 -9.00 -19.19
CA ILE A 41 11.80 -7.75 -18.51
C ILE A 41 10.58 -7.12 -19.19
N LYS A 42 9.55 -6.78 -18.41
CA LYS A 42 8.37 -6.07 -18.90
C LYS A 42 8.64 -4.58 -18.87
N TYR A 43 8.43 -3.91 -20.00
CA TYR A 43 8.47 -2.46 -20.08
C TYR A 43 7.09 -1.87 -19.81
N ARG A 44 7.09 -0.69 -19.19
CA ARG A 44 5.86 0.10 -19.01
C ARG A 44 5.31 0.48 -20.37
N GLN A 45 4.04 0.17 -20.60
CA GLN A 45 3.31 0.64 -21.77
C GLN A 45 2.93 2.11 -21.59
N THR A 46 2.55 2.78 -22.68
CA THR A 46 2.11 4.18 -22.70
C THR A 46 1.09 4.47 -21.59
N THR A 47 -0.01 3.71 -21.55
CA THR A 47 -1.08 3.82 -20.53
C THR A 47 -0.69 3.40 -19.10
N GLN A 48 0.55 2.97 -18.86
CA GLN A 48 1.05 2.50 -17.55
C GLN A 48 2.13 3.42 -16.96
N ASP A 49 2.03 4.72 -17.26
CA ASP A 49 3.02 5.73 -16.90
C ASP A 49 4.37 5.48 -17.58
N ALA A 50 4.37 5.41 -18.91
CA ALA A 50 5.60 5.44 -19.68
C ALA A 50 6.41 6.72 -19.35
N PRO A 51 7.75 6.68 -19.35
CA PRO A 51 8.58 7.81 -18.94
C PRO A 51 8.34 9.07 -19.77
N GLU A 52 7.94 8.93 -21.03
CA GLU A 52 7.60 10.05 -21.91
C GLU A 52 6.33 10.79 -21.45
N GLU A 53 5.32 10.06 -20.98
CA GLU A 53 4.08 10.67 -20.46
C GLU A 53 4.28 11.26 -19.07
N VAL A 54 5.12 10.63 -18.23
CA VAL A 54 5.51 11.16 -16.91
C VAL A 54 6.25 12.49 -17.06
N ARG A 55 7.12 12.62 -18.07
CA ARG A 55 7.94 13.83 -18.28
C ARG A 55 7.12 15.07 -18.64
N ASN A 56 6.03 14.91 -19.39
CA ASN A 56 5.22 16.02 -19.88
C ASN A 56 4.02 16.36 -18.98
N ARG A 57 3.85 15.67 -17.84
CA ARG A 57 2.72 15.86 -16.93
C ARG A 57 3.01 16.90 -15.84
N ASP A 58 2.06 17.80 -15.64
CA ASP A 58 2.04 18.76 -14.54
C ASP A 58 1.45 18.14 -13.27
N PHE A 59 2.27 17.44 -12.48
CA PHE A 59 1.81 16.74 -11.27
C PHE A 59 1.15 17.64 -10.23
N ARG A 60 1.57 18.91 -10.11
CA ARG A 60 0.99 19.84 -9.12
C ARG A 60 -0.49 20.10 -9.38
N ARG A 61 -0.85 20.36 -10.64
CA ARG A 61 -2.23 20.66 -11.03
C ARG A 61 -3.11 19.42 -10.89
N GLU A 62 -2.62 18.26 -11.34
CA GLU A 62 -3.37 17.00 -11.27
C GLU A 62 -3.59 16.54 -9.81
N LEU A 63 -2.59 16.73 -8.94
CA LEU A 63 -2.73 16.43 -7.51
C LEU A 63 -3.78 17.34 -6.86
N GLU A 64 -3.73 18.64 -7.10
CA GLU A 64 -4.68 19.59 -6.52
C GLU A 64 -6.12 19.28 -6.96
N GLU A 65 -6.32 18.90 -8.23
CA GLU A 65 -7.63 18.50 -8.74
C GLU A 65 -8.13 17.20 -8.08
N ARG A 66 -7.27 16.19 -7.95
CA ARG A 66 -7.62 14.93 -7.27
C ARG A 66 -7.92 15.13 -5.79
N GLU A 67 -7.15 15.98 -5.10
CA GLU A 67 -7.41 16.33 -3.70
C GLU A 67 -8.74 17.07 -3.56
N ARG A 68 -9.05 18.01 -4.46
CA ARG A 68 -10.34 18.70 -4.47
C ARG A 68 -11.50 17.73 -4.72
N ALA A 69 -11.35 16.76 -5.62
CA ALA A 69 -12.35 15.73 -5.87
C ALA A 69 -12.55 14.81 -4.65
N ALA A 70 -11.46 14.32 -4.04
CA ALA A 70 -11.52 13.49 -2.84
C ALA A 70 -12.11 14.24 -1.64
N ALA A 71 -11.83 15.55 -1.50
CA ALA A 71 -12.44 16.38 -0.47
C ALA A 71 -13.95 16.56 -0.67
N ARG A 72 -14.42 16.67 -1.92
CA ARG A 72 -15.85 16.70 -2.25
C ARG A 72 -16.54 15.38 -1.93
N GLU A 73 -15.92 14.25 -2.29
CA GLU A 73 -16.42 12.92 -1.94
C GLU A 73 -16.53 12.75 -0.42
N LYS A 74 -15.45 13.04 0.32
CA LYS A 74 -15.46 12.98 1.79
C LYS A 74 -16.55 13.86 2.42
N ASN A 75 -16.83 15.04 1.84
CA ASN A 75 -17.93 15.88 2.32
C ASN A 75 -19.32 15.30 2.00
N ARG A 76 -19.49 14.63 0.85
CA ARG A 76 -20.73 13.90 0.54
C ARG A 76 -20.92 12.72 1.48
N ASP A 77 -19.86 11.98 1.78
CA ASP A 77 -19.91 10.85 2.73
C ASP A 77 -20.21 11.31 4.15
N ARG A 78 -19.58 12.39 4.62
CA ARG A 78 -19.95 13.01 5.92
C ARG A 78 -21.39 13.53 5.92
N GLY A 79 -21.85 14.13 4.82
CA GLY A 79 -23.23 14.60 4.67
C GLY A 79 -24.24 13.45 4.68
N MET A 80 -23.92 12.33 4.04
CA MET A 80 -24.72 11.10 4.03
C MET A 80 -24.75 10.46 5.42
N MET A 81 -23.60 10.40 6.11
CA MET A 81 -23.50 9.91 7.49
C MET A 81 -24.34 10.75 8.46
N MET A 82 -24.34 12.08 8.29
CA MET A 82 -25.12 13.01 9.13
C MET A 82 -26.63 12.91 8.85
N LEU A 83 -27.03 12.73 7.58
CA LEU A 83 -28.42 12.48 7.21
C LEU A 83 -28.92 11.15 7.76
N PHE A 84 -28.12 10.09 7.70
CA PHE A 84 -28.45 8.78 8.27
C PHE A 84 -28.62 8.85 9.80
N SER A 85 -27.74 9.55 10.51
CA SER A 85 -27.91 9.82 11.94
C SER A 85 -29.23 10.56 12.23
N ARG A 86 -29.57 11.56 11.41
CA ARG A 86 -30.79 12.35 11.60
C ARG A 86 -32.06 11.56 11.29
N THR A 87 -32.04 10.66 10.31
CA THR A 87 -33.19 9.77 10.03
C THR A 87 -33.37 8.74 11.14
N VAL A 88 -32.30 8.13 11.65
CA VAL A 88 -32.34 7.20 12.80
C VAL A 88 -32.90 7.90 14.04
N GLN A 89 -32.46 9.12 14.35
CA GLN A 89 -32.99 9.86 15.50
C GLN A 89 -34.47 10.26 15.32
N LYS A 90 -34.89 10.60 14.10
CA LYS A 90 -36.29 10.92 13.79
C LYS A 90 -37.22 9.71 13.92
N VAL A 91 -36.76 8.52 13.49
CA VAL A 91 -37.50 7.25 13.66
C VAL A 91 -37.60 6.89 15.14
N SER A 92 -36.51 7.04 15.90
CA SER A 92 -36.50 6.81 17.35
C SER A 92 -37.50 7.70 18.10
N TRP A 93 -37.51 9.01 17.82
CA TRP A 93 -38.47 9.95 18.42
C TRP A 93 -39.93 9.63 18.05
N ARG A 94 -40.19 9.19 16.81
CA ARG A 94 -41.54 8.79 16.37
C ARG A 94 -42.04 7.55 17.11
N ASN A 95 -41.16 6.58 17.38
CA ASN A 95 -41.50 5.41 18.18
C ASN A 95 -41.78 5.77 19.65
N ILE A 96 -41.03 6.71 20.23
CA ILE A 96 -41.27 7.19 21.61
C ILE A 96 -42.60 7.94 21.73
N LEU A 97 -42.91 8.80 20.75
CA LEU A 97 -44.19 9.53 20.69
C LEU A 97 -45.39 8.58 20.47
N ASN A 98 -45.25 7.56 19.64
CA ASN A 98 -46.33 6.57 19.46
C ASN A 98 -46.48 5.64 20.68
N SER A 99 -45.39 5.33 21.39
CA SER A 99 -45.45 4.53 22.62
C SER A 99 -46.17 5.24 23.77
N THR A 100 -46.15 6.58 23.80
CA THR A 100 -46.82 7.37 24.84
C THR A 100 -48.31 7.58 24.54
N VAL A 101 -48.68 7.64 23.27
CA VAL A 101 -50.10 7.71 22.83
C VAL A 101 -50.82 6.36 22.98
N LEU A 102 -50.09 5.23 23.04
CA LEU A 102 -50.66 3.90 23.27
C LEU A 102 -50.84 3.53 24.76
N CYS A 103 -50.38 4.38 25.69
CA CYS A 103 -50.44 4.13 27.14
C CYS A 103 -51.44 5.01 27.90
N ALA A 104 -52.30 5.77 27.21
CA ALA A 104 -53.42 6.52 27.79
C ALA A 104 -54.75 5.97 27.25
#